data_AF-A0A5K1H3Q6-F1
#
_entry.id   AF-A0A5K1H3Q6-F1
#
_cell.length_a   1.000
_cell.length_b   1.000
_cell.length_c   1.000
_cell.angle_alpha   90.00
_cell.angle_beta   90.00
_cell.angle_gamma   90.00
#
_symmetry.space_group_name_H-M   'P 1'
#
loop_
_entity.id
_entity.type
_entity.pdbx_description
1 polymer ?
#
loop_
_entity_poly.entity_id
_entity_poly.type
_entity_poly.pdbx_seq_one_letter_code
_entity_poly.pdbx_strand_id
1 'polypeptide(L)'
;KLDRSNYLLWRSQIESVMKIQNLIKYVNGICSAPPEFLDEAHTQENTVDDLWYHEDQIALNWIKVTVTQPVMSQLVRIGMAIDAWCILEK
;
A
#
# COMPACT_ATOMS: atom_id res chain seq x y z
N LYS A 1 8.89 14.21 -5.02
CA LYS A 1 9.26 12.84 -4.59
C LYS A 1 9.74 12.90 -3.15
N LEU A 2 9.47 11.90 -2.32
CA LEU A 2 9.90 11.84 -0.91
C LEU A 2 11.42 11.81 -0.80
N ASP A 3 11.97 12.76 -0.05
CA ASP A 3 13.33 12.78 0.46
C ASP A 3 13.31 12.91 2.00
N ARG A 4 14.49 12.97 2.62
CA ARG A 4 14.61 12.98 4.09
C ARG A 4 14.07 14.24 4.77
N SER A 5 13.70 15.26 4.01
CA SER A 5 13.34 16.59 4.52
C SER A 5 11.89 17.01 4.24
N ASN A 6 11.17 16.29 3.37
CA ASN A 6 9.88 16.73 2.85
C ASN A 6 8.70 15.80 3.17
N TYR A 7 8.84 14.93 4.18
CA TYR A 7 7.84 13.91 4.52
C TYR A 7 6.41 14.46 4.65
N LEU A 8 6.19 15.54 5.40
CA LEU A 8 4.84 16.10 5.60
C LEU A 8 4.19 16.57 4.30
N LEU A 9 4.97 17.22 3.42
CA LEU A 9 4.47 17.68 2.13
C LEU A 9 4.21 16.51 1.19
N TRP A 10 5.13 15.56 1.11
CA TRP A 10 4.96 14.34 0.32
C TRP A 10 3.72 13.56 0.77
N ARG A 11 3.54 13.39 2.09
CA ARG A 11 2.38 12.71 2.68
C ARG A 11 1.07 13.36 2.26
N SER A 12 0.97 14.68 2.40
CA SER A 12 -0.24 15.41 1.98
C SER A 12 -0.57 15.21 0.49
N GLN A 13 0.45 15.22 -0.38
CA GLN A 13 0.28 15.02 -1.81
C GLN A 13 -0.18 13.59 -2.14
N ILE A 14 0.52 12.58 -1.61
CA ILE A 14 0.22 11.18 -1.93
C ILE A 14 -1.11 10.73 -1.32
N GLU A 15 -1.46 11.18 -0.11
CA GLU A 15 -2.78 10.92 0.49
C GLU A 15 -3.91 11.48 -0.37
N SER A 16 -3.72 12.69 -0.93
CA SER A 16 -4.73 13.31 -1.80
C SER A 16 -4.94 12.48 -3.07
N VAL A 17 -3.85 12.03 -3.70
CA VAL A 17 -3.89 11.18 -4.90
C VAL A 17 -4.55 9.82 -4.61
N MET A 18 -4.21 9.19 -3.49
CA MET A 18 -4.79 7.91 -3.09
C MET A 18 -6.27 8.02 -2.72
N LYS A 19 -6.70 9.13 -2.10
CA LYS A 19 -8.12 9.39 -1.80
C LYS A 19 -8.95 9.47 -3.07
N ILE A 20 -8.46 10.18 -4.11
CA ILE A 20 -9.16 10.31 -5.40
C ILE A 20 -9.32 8.95 -6.09
N GLN A 21 -8.38 8.03 -5.88
CA GLN A 21 -8.39 6.68 -6.47
C GLN A 21 -8.98 5.61 -5.54
N ASN A 22 -9.53 5.98 -4.38
CA ASN A 22 -10.03 5.04 -3.36
C ASN A 22 -8.99 4.02 -2.85
N LEU A 23 -7.71 4.37 -2.92
CA LEU A 23 -6.58 3.53 -2.48
C LEU A 23 -6.15 3.82 -1.04
N ILE A 24 -6.61 4.93 -0.45
CA ILE A 24 -6.20 5.35 0.91
C ILE A 24 -6.50 4.30 1.97
N LYS A 25 -7.53 3.47 1.75
CA LYS A 25 -7.97 2.38 2.62
C LYS A 25 -6.90 1.27 2.83
N TYR A 26 -5.94 1.16 1.91
CA TYR A 26 -4.85 0.17 1.97
C TYR A 26 -3.64 0.64 2.79
N VAL A 27 -3.49 1.95 3.01
CA VAL A 27 -2.36 2.52 3.76
C VAL A 27 -2.72 2.99 5.17
N ASN A 28 -4.02 3.11 5.47
CA ASN A 28 -4.51 3.49 6.79
C ASN A 28 -4.98 2.29 7.64
N GLY A 29 -4.85 1.07 7.11
CA GLY A 29 -5.25 -0.17 7.79
C GLY A 29 -6.77 -0.38 7.92
N ILE A 30 -7.59 0.47 7.30
CA ILE A 30 -9.06 0.30 7.32
C ILE A 30 -9.47 -0.91 6.48
N CYS A 31 -8.74 -1.20 5.41
CA CYS A 31 -8.97 -2.37 4.56
C CYS A 31 -7.96 -3.47 4.93
N SER A 32 -8.40 -4.47 5.68
CA SER A 32 -7.61 -5.68 5.96
C SER A 32 -7.74 -6.67 4.81
N ALA A 33 -6.70 -7.48 4.59
CA ALA A 33 -6.73 -8.58 3.63
C ALA A 33 -7.90 -9.53 3.96
N PRO A 34 -8.78 -9.85 3.01
CA PRO A 34 -9.80 -10.85 3.20
C PRO A 34 -9.16 -12.25 3.29
N PRO A 35 -9.92 -13.28 3.71
CA PRO A 35 -9.43 -14.65 3.67
C PRO A 35 -9.20 -15.10 2.22
N GLU A 36 -8.09 -15.79 1.96
CA GLU A 36 -7.74 -16.37 0.65
C GLU A 36 -8.78 -17.44 0.21
N PHE A 37 -9.37 -18.14 1.18
CA PHE A 37 -10.38 -19.17 0.94
C PHE A 37 -11.68 -18.85 1.68
N LEU A 38 -12.81 -19.16 1.06
CA LEU A 38 -14.15 -18.98 1.64
C LEU A 38 -14.51 -20.08 2.65
N ASP A 39 -13.76 -21.18 2.64
CA ASP A 39 -13.99 -22.36 3.45
C ASP A 39 -12.71 -22.82 4.16
N GLU A 40 -12.87 -23.46 5.33
CA GLU A 40 -11.73 -24.01 6.09
C GLU A 40 -11.03 -25.17 5.37
N ALA A 41 -11.71 -25.83 4.42
CA ALA A 41 -11.13 -26.91 3.62
C ALA A 41 -10.29 -26.41 2.42
N HIS A 42 -10.17 -25.08 2.24
CA HIS A 42 -9.38 -24.44 1.17
C HIS A 42 -9.77 -24.94 -0.23
N THR A 43 -11.06 -25.20 -0.45
CA THR A 43 -11.58 -25.70 -1.73
C THR A 43 -12.24 -24.61 -2.57
N GLN A 44 -12.59 -23.47 -1.97
CA GLN A 44 -13.21 -22.34 -2.63
C GLN A 44 -12.33 -21.10 -2.50
N GLU A 45 -11.61 -20.77 -3.56
CA GLU A 45 -10.84 -19.53 -3.66
C GLU A 45 -11.74 -18.30 -3.54
N ASN A 46 -11.27 -17.30 -2.80
CA ASN A 46 -11.96 -16.04 -2.64
C ASN A 46 -11.47 -15.03 -3.68
N THR A 47 -12.24 -14.83 -4.74
CA THR A 47 -11.94 -13.83 -5.78
C THR A 47 -11.88 -12.39 -5.26
N VAL A 48 -12.40 -12.12 -4.05
CA VAL A 48 -12.27 -10.82 -3.38
C VAL A 48 -10.84 -10.59 -2.88
N ASP A 49 -10.11 -11.65 -2.52
CA ASP A 49 -8.71 -11.56 -2.10
C ASP A 49 -7.79 -11.14 -3.23
N ASP A 50 -7.94 -11.74 -4.42
CA ASP A 50 -7.21 -11.34 -5.62
C ASP A 50 -7.42 -9.87 -5.98
N LEU A 51 -8.68 -9.41 -5.90
CA LEU A 51 -9.02 -8.01 -6.17
C LEU A 51 -8.43 -7.08 -5.11
N TRP A 52 -8.50 -7.46 -3.84
CA TRP A 52 -7.92 -6.70 -2.73
C TRP A 52 -6.40 -6.59 -2.92
N TYR A 53 -5.73 -7.70 -3.21
CA TYR A 53 -4.28 -7.74 -3.43
C TYR A 53 -3.89 -6.89 -4.63
N HIS A 54 -4.66 -6.96 -5.72
CA HIS A 54 -4.44 -6.11 -6.88
C HIS A 54 -4.49 -4.61 -6.53
N GLU A 55 -5.51 -4.16 -5.80
CA GLU A 55 -5.63 -2.77 -5.37
C GLU A 55 -4.53 -2.36 -4.38
N ASP A 56 -4.12 -3.24 -3.46
CA ASP A 56 -2.97 -3.02 -2.56
C ASP A 56 -1.67 -2.82 -3.36
N GLN A 57 -1.42 -3.64 -4.37
CA GLN A 57 -0.22 -3.50 -5.22
C GLN A 57 -0.22 -2.19 -6.01
N ILE A 58 -1.39 -1.69 -6.44
CA ILE A 58 -1.51 -0.36 -7.06
C ILE A 58 -1.12 0.72 -6.04
N ALA A 59 -1.62 0.63 -4.81
CA ALA A 59 -1.27 1.58 -3.74
C ALA A 59 0.23 1.55 -3.42
N LEU A 60 0.82 0.36 -3.30
CA LEU A 60 2.25 0.17 -3.08
C LEU A 60 3.09 0.77 -4.22
N ASN A 61 2.67 0.58 -5.46
CA ASN A 61 3.35 1.15 -6.63
C ASN A 61 3.31 2.68 -6.59
N TRP A 62 2.18 3.30 -6.22
CA TRP A 62 2.08 4.74 -6.01
C TRP A 62 3.09 5.27 -4.98
N ILE A 63 3.28 4.56 -3.87
CA ILE A 63 4.32 4.90 -2.90
C ILE A 63 5.70 4.81 -3.56
N LYS A 64 6.02 3.66 -4.15
CA LYS A 64 7.33 3.37 -4.76
C LYS A 64 7.75 4.37 -5.84
N VAL A 65 6.84 4.82 -6.71
CA VAL A 65 7.17 5.79 -7.78
C VAL A 65 7.34 7.22 -7.27
N THR A 66 6.76 7.54 -6.12
CA THR A 66 6.80 8.88 -5.53
C THR A 66 7.93 9.07 -4.53
N VAL A 67 8.71 8.04 -4.19
CA VAL A 67 9.90 8.17 -3.35
C VAL A 67 11.18 8.37 -4.18
N THR A 68 12.22 8.91 -3.55
CA THR A 68 13.58 8.98 -4.14
C THR A 68 14.30 7.63 -4.05
N GLN A 69 15.33 7.42 -4.87
CA GLN A 69 16.08 6.15 -4.90
C GLN A 69 16.69 5.73 -3.55
N PRO A 70 17.24 6.65 -2.71
CA PRO A 70 17.70 6.28 -1.37
C PRO A 70 16.59 5.75 -0.47
N VAL A 71 15.39 6.33 -0.57
CA VAL A 71 14.21 5.89 0.21
C VAL A 71 13.66 4.57 -0.33
N MET A 72 13.63 4.42 -1.66
CA MET A 72 13.20 3.19 -2.35
C MET A 72 13.98 1.95 -1.88
N SER A 73 15.26 2.09 -1.55
CA SER A 73 16.09 0.98 -1.03
C SER A 73 15.50 0.32 0.22
N GLN A 74 14.76 1.06 1.04
CA GLN A 74 14.10 0.57 2.24
C GLN A 74 12.81 -0.21 1.92
N LEU A 75 12.20 0.05 0.75
CA LEU A 75 10.91 -0.52 0.33
C LEU A 75 11.06 -1.76 -0.57
N VAL A 76 12.28 -2.14 -0.95
CA VAL A 76 12.53 -3.23 -1.93
C VAL A 76 11.92 -4.56 -1.49
N ARG A 77 11.96 -4.85 -0.19
CA ARG A 77 11.47 -6.12 0.39
C ARG A 77 10.01 -6.05 0.86
N ILE A 78 9.36 -4.91 0.68
CA ILE A 78 8.02 -4.68 1.20
C ILE A 78 6.97 -5.11 0.18
N GLY A 79 6.07 -5.97 0.65
CA GLY A 79 5.01 -6.59 -0.13
C GLY A 79 3.66 -5.88 -0.04
N MET A 80 3.37 -5.15 1.04
CA MET A 80 2.07 -4.51 1.27
C MET A 80 2.18 -2.98 1.36
N ALA A 81 1.14 -2.27 0.93
CA ALA A 81 1.13 -0.81 0.95
C ALA A 81 1.19 -0.23 2.38
N ILE A 82 0.50 -0.87 3.33
CA ILE A 82 0.49 -0.48 4.75
C ILE A 82 1.90 -0.55 5.37
N ASP A 83 2.65 -1.62 5.11
CA ASP A 83 4.00 -1.79 5.64
C ASP A 83 4.94 -0.72 5.08
N ALA A 84 4.82 -0.43 3.78
CA ALA A 84 5.60 0.61 3.14
C ALA A 84 5.28 1.97 3.76
N TRP A 85 4.01 2.25 3.99
CA TRP A 85 3.55 3.48 4.63
C TRP A 85 4.11 3.64 6.04
N CYS A 86 4.02 2.59 6.88
CA CYS A 86 4.54 2.59 8.24
C CYS A 86 6.06 2.75 8.32
N ILE A 87 6.82 2.26 7.33
CA ILE A 87 8.27 2.47 7.27
C ILE A 87 8.60 3.93 6.98
N LEU A 88 7.82 4.59 6.12
CA LEU A 88 8.07 5.98 5.73
C LEU A 88 7.64 7.00 6.79
N GLU A 89 6.75 6.62 7.71
CA GLU A 89 6.32 7.47 8.83
C GLU A 89 7.34 7.56 9.97
N LYS A 90 8.37 6.70 9.97
CA LYS A 90 9.45 6.66 10.98
C LYS A 90 10.62 7.55 10.60
#